data_AF-A0A5M3WKW7-F1
#
_entry.id   AF-A0A5M3WKW7-F1
#
_cell.length_a   1.000
_cell.length_b   1.000
_cell.length_c   1.000
_cell.angle_alpha   90.00
_cell.angle_beta   90.00
_cell.angle_gamma   90.00
#
_symmetry.space_group_name_H-M   'P 1'
#
loop_
_entity.id
_entity.type
_entity.pdbx_description
1 polymer ?
#
loop_
_entity_poly.entity_id
_entity_poly.type
_entity_poly.pdbx_seq_one_letter_code
_entity_poly.pdbx_strand_id
1 'polypeptide(L)' 'MNQRIGRAIVLIYILVGIYVAWIYDYLTPRLLRDIAEALLSIFLWFLVLLGVNLNLGR' A
#
# COMPACT_ATOMS: atom_id res chain seq x y z
N MET A 1 -12.12 16.35 25.40
CA MET A 1 -12.25 15.48 24.22
C MET A 1 -11.43 14.21 24.47
N ASN A 2 -12.07 13.08 24.78
CA ASN A 2 -11.38 11.83 25.12
C ASN A 2 -10.62 11.31 23.90
N GLN A 3 -9.28 11.37 23.94
CA GLN A 3 -8.41 10.92 22.83
C GLN A 3 -8.69 9.46 22.39
N ARG A 4 -9.22 8.63 23.29
CA ARG A 4 -9.62 7.24 23.03
C ARG A 4 -10.75 7.13 21.99
N ILE A 5 -11.73 8.02 22.05
CA ILE A 5 -12.90 7.99 21.15
C ILE A 5 -12.48 8.44 19.74
N GLY A 6 -11.65 9.48 19.64
CA GLY A 6 -11.14 9.95 18.35
C GLY A 6 -10.35 8.87 17.60
N ARG A 7 -9.50 8.11 18.31
CA ARG A 7 -8.74 7.00 17.71
C ARG A 7 -9.64 5.88 17.21
N ALA A 8 -10.70 5.54 17.94
CA ALA A 8 -11.65 4.52 17.52
C ALA A 8 -12.40 4.93 16.25
N ILE A 9 -12.83 6.19 16.16
CA ILE A 9 -13.50 6.73 14.97
C ILE A 9 -12.56 6.69 13.76
N VAL A 10 -11.31 7.11 13.92
CA VAL A 10 -10.30 7.05 12.84
C VAL A 10 -10.08 5.62 12.36
N LEU A 11 -9.95 4.66 13.28
CA LEU A 11 -9.80 3.24 12.92
C LEU A 11 -11.00 2.72 12.13
N ILE A 12 -12.22 3.01 12.58
CA ILE A 12 -13.44 2.61 11.87
C ILE A 12 -13.47 3.22 10.47
N TYR A 13 -13.12 4.50 10.34
CA TYR A 13 -13.11 5.17 9.04
C TYR A 13 -12.12 4.54 8.07
N ILE A 14 -10.93 4.17 8.54
CA ILE A 14 -9.91 3.47 7.74
C ILE A 14 -10.44 2.09 7.30
N LEU A 15 -10.98 1.29 8.23
CA LEU A 15 -11.49 -0.05 7.93
C LEU A 15 -12.63 0.00 6.90
N VAL A 16 -13.58 0.92 7.07
CA VAL A 16 -14.69 1.12 6.13
C VAL A 16 -14.16 1.58 4.77
N GLY A 17 -13.21 2.51 4.73
CA GLY A 17 -12.58 2.95 3.48
C GLY A 17 -11.90 1.81 2.71
N ILE A 18 -11.18 0.93 3.41
CA ILE A 18 -10.56 -0.26 2.82
C ILE A 18 -11.62 -1.23 2.28
N TYR A 19 -12.68 -1.48 3.06
CA TYR A 19 -13.77 -2.37 2.65
C TYR A 19 -14.50 -1.86 1.40
N VAL A 20 -14.83 -0.56 1.39
CA VAL A 20 -15.43 0.11 0.22
C VAL A 20 -14.48 0.00 -0.97
N ALA A 21 -13.20 0.33 -0.81
CA ALA A 21 -12.22 0.23 -1.89
C ALA A 21 -12.10 -1.19 -2.47
N TRP A 22 -12.31 -2.23 -1.64
CA TRP A 22 -12.35 -3.62 -2.10
C TRP A 22 -13.62 -3.94 -2.90
N ILE A 23 -14.79 -3.48 -2.45
CA ILE A 23 -16.07 -3.71 -3.16
C ILE A 23 -16.09 -3.04 -4.54
N TYR A 24 -15.55 -1.83 -4.63
CA TYR A 24 -15.56 -1.07 -5.88
C TYR A 24 -14.37 -1.41 -6.80
N ASP A 25 -13.63 -2.49 -6.52
CA ASP A 25 -12.42 -2.90 -7.26
C ASP A 25 -11.36 -1.78 -7.38
N TYR A 26 -11.40 -0.78 -6.49
CA TYR A 26 -10.33 0.21 -6.39
C TYR A 26 -9.06 -0.42 -5.81
N LEU A 27 -9.20 -1.42 -4.93
CA LEU A 27 -8.10 -2.11 -4.28
C LEU A 27 -7.92 -3.53 -4.84
N THR A 28 -7.42 -3.63 -6.08
CA THR A 28 -7.13 -4.93 -6.70
C THR A 28 -5.75 -5.46 -6.27
N PRO A 29 -5.56 -6.80 -6.20
CA PRO A 29 -4.26 -7.40 -5.91
C PRO A 29 -3.16 -6.98 -6.89
N ARG A 30 -3.52 -6.70 -8.14
CA ARG A 30 -2.60 -6.17 -9.16
C ARG A 30 -2.13 -4.76 -8.79
N LEU A 31 -3.05 -3.85 -8.45
CA LEU A 31 -2.70 -2.50 -8.03
C LEU A 31 -1.78 -2.51 -6.79
N LEU A 32 -2.08 -3.36 -5.80
CA LEU A 32 -1.24 -3.50 -4.61
C LEU A 32 0.18 -3.93 -4.96
N ARG A 33 0.31 -4.91 -5.86
CA ARG A 33 1.60 -5.39 -6.33
C ARG A 33 2.38 -4.30 -7.06
N ASP A 34 1.73 -3.60 -7.99
CA ASP A 34 2.39 -2.54 -8.78
C ASP A 34 2.90 -1.41 -7.88
N ILE A 35 2.09 -1.01 -6.89
CA ILE A 35 2.48 -0.02 -5.88
C ILE A 35 3.64 -0.54 -5.03
N ALA A 36 3.57 -1.80 -4.57
CA ALA A 36 4.63 -2.39 -3.76
C ALA A 36 5.96 -2.48 -4.53
N GLU A 37 5.93 -2.87 -5.81
CA GLU A 37 7.11 -2.93 -6.69
C GLU A 37 7.68 -1.53 -6.93
N ALA A 38 6.83 -0.53 -7.19
CA ALA A 38 7.26 0.85 -7.36
C ALA A 38 7.93 1.41 -6.09
N LEU A 39 7.32 1.20 -4.92
CA LEU A 39 7.91 1.61 -3.64
C LEU A 39 9.24 0.88 -3.41
N LEU A 40 9.27 -0.43 -3.63
CA LEU A 40 10.47 -1.24 -3.47
C LEU A 40 11.59 -0.75 -4.39
N SER A 41 11.27 -0.38 -5.63
CA SER A 41 12.23 0.19 -6.57
C SER A 41 12.82 1.51 -6.06
N ILE A 42 12.02 2.36 -5.40
CA ILE A 42 12.51 3.59 -4.77
C ILE A 42 13.43 3.26 -3.60
N PHE A 43 13.02 2.35 -2.71
CA PHE A 43 13.82 1.97 -1.54
C PHE A 43 15.13 1.26 -1.92
N LEU A 44 15.09 0.42 -2.95
CA LEU A 44 16.20 -0.40 -3.38
C LEU A 44 16.97 0.18 -4.57
N TRP A 45 16.77 1.46 -4.91
CA TRP A 45 17.37 2.08 -6.09
C TRP A 45 18.89 1.88 -6.21
N PHE A 46 19.62 1.81 -5.09
CA PHE A 46 21.06 1.56 -5.07
C PHE A 46 21.44 0.15 -5.53
N LEU A 47 20.55 -0.85 -5.40
CA LEU A 47 20.75 -2.19 -5.93
C LEU A 47 20.78 -2.22 -7.46
N VAL A 48 20.10 -1.26 -8.11
CA VAL A 48 20.18 -1.08 -9.58
C VAL A 48 21.61 -0.71 -9.97
N LEU A 49 22.29 0.13 -9.20
CA LEU A 49 23.71 0.48 -9.41
C LEU A 49 24.63 -0.73 -9.18
N LEU A 50 24.20 -1.70 -8.39
CA LEU A 50 24.88 -2.97 -8.15
C LEU A 50 24.60 -4.05 -9.23
N GLY A 51 23.81 -3.71 -10.27
CA GLY A 51 23.44 -4.64 -11.34
C GLY A 51 22.31 -5.61 -10.98
N VAL A 52 21.62 -5.39 -9.85
CA VAL A 52 20.47 -6.21 -9.45
C VAL A 52 19.21 -5.68 -10.13
N ASN A 53 18.48 -6.58 -10.79
CA ASN A 53 17.21 -6.24 -11.43
C ASN A 53 16.09 -6.24 -10.39
N LEU A 54 15.42 -5.09 -10.22
CA LEU A 54 14.36 -4.90 -9.23
C LEU A 54 12.95 -5.23 -9.75
N ASN A 55 12.84 -5.68 -11.01
CA ASN A 55 11.59 -6.14 -11.58
C ASN A 55 11.18 -7.47 -10.90
N LEU A 56 10.21 -7.40 -9.98
CA LEU A 56 9.56 -8.57 -9.39
C LEU A 56 8.48 -9.12 -10.33
N GLY A 57 8.79 -9.28 -11.62
CA GLY A 57 7.86 -9.74 -12.65
C GLY A 57 8.60 -10.24 -13.88
N ARG A 58 8.01 -11.24 -14.56
CA ARG A 58 8.56 -11.97 -15.71
C ARG A 58 9.09 -11.06 -16.82
#